data_AF-A0A2N0VCP0-F1
#
_entry.id   AF-A0A2N0VCP0-F1
#
_cell.length_a   1.000
_cell.length_b   1.000
_cell.length_c   1.000
_cell.angle_alpha   90.00
_cell.angle_beta   90.00
_cell.angle_gamma   90.00
#
_symmetry.space_group_name_H-M   'P 1'
#
loop_
_entity.id
_entity.type
_entity.pdbx_description
1 polymer ?
#
loop_
_entity_poly.entity_id
_entity_poly.type
_entity_poly.pdbx_seq_one_letter_code
_entity_poly.pdbx_strand_id
1 'polypeptide(L)' 'MSEFFNKKPMELLEIEQVVNELMEDLSHPVNNKRHPYHRDCVQAFNDLMAHADTIRQHWASH' A
#
# COMPACT_ATOMS: atom_id res chain seq x y z
N MET A 1 20.28 -22.20 0.00
CA MET A 1 19.40 -21.23 0.69
C MET A 1 19.08 -20.02 -0.20
N SER A 2 18.78 -20.22 -1.49
CA SER A 2 18.61 -19.14 -2.46
C SER A 2 17.19 -19.03 -3.05
N GLU A 3 16.29 -19.96 -2.74
CA GLU A 3 14.95 -19.99 -3.32
C GLU A 3 13.92 -19.13 -2.57
N PHE A 4 14.23 -18.68 -1.35
CA PHE A 4 13.39 -17.74 -0.61
C PHE A 4 13.51 -16.29 -1.12
N PHE A 5 14.61 -15.96 -1.81
CA PHE A 5 14.95 -14.58 -2.21
C PHE A 5 14.29 -14.12 -3.51
N ASN A 6 13.86 -15.04 -4.38
CA ASN A 6 13.31 -14.68 -5.69
C ASN A 6 11.80 -14.43 -5.70
N LYS A 7 11.12 -14.58 -4.55
CA LYS A 7 9.69 -14.30 -4.45
C LYS A 7 9.49 -13.08 -3.59
N LYS A 8 8.91 -12.05 -4.19
CA LYS A 8 8.44 -10.86 -3.48
C LYS A 8 7.62 -11.29 -2.25
N PRO A 9 7.86 -10.70 -1.07
CA PRO A 9 7.06 -10.95 0.12
C PRO A 9 5.56 -10.90 -0.20
N MET A 10 4.81 -11.93 0.22
CA MET A 10 3.37 -12.03 -0.04
C MET A 10 2.62 -10.79 0.49
N GLU A 11 3.04 -10.29 1.65
CA GLU A 11 2.54 -9.05 2.24
C GLU A 11 2.73 -7.83 1.32
N LEU A 12 3.84 -7.73 0.56
CA LEU A 12 4.03 -6.65 -0.40
C LEU A 12 3.12 -6.77 -1.63
N LEU A 13 2.75 -8.00 -2.03
CA LEU A 13 1.79 -8.21 -3.11
C LEU A 13 0.38 -7.83 -2.67
N GLU A 14 0.01 -8.20 -1.45
CA GLU A 14 -1.29 -7.86 -0.85
C GLU A 14 -1.43 -6.35 -0.67
N ILE A 15 -0.39 -5.66 -0.16
CA ILE A 15 -0.42 -4.21 -0.01
C ILE A 15 -0.58 -3.51 -1.36
N GLU A 16 0.09 -3.98 -2.42
CA GLU A 16 -0.06 -3.39 -3.75
C GLU A 16 -1.46 -3.59 -4.33
N GLN A 17 -2.08 -4.74 -4.08
CA GLN A 17 -3.45 -4.97 -4.49
C GLN A 17 -4.42 -4.01 -3.79
N VAL A 18 -4.29 -3.87 -2.46
CA VAL A 18 -5.11 -2.93 -1.67
C VAL A 18 -4.89 -1.48 -2.11
N VAL A 19 -3.65 -1.09 -2.40
CA VAL A 19 -3.32 0.26 -2.92
C VAL A 19 -4.01 0.54 -4.25
N ASN A 20 -4.01 -0.42 -5.18
CA ASN A 20 -4.68 -0.27 -6.48
C ASN A 20 -6.19 -0.09 -6.31
N GLU A 21 -6.83 -0.92 -5.48
CA GLU A 21 -8.27 -0.82 -5.18
C GLU A 21 -8.62 0.53 -4.54
N LEU A 22 -7.81 1.01 -3.60
CA LEU A 22 -8.00 2.32 -2.96
C LEU A 22 -7.80 3.49 -3.92
N MET A 23 -6.85 3.40 -4.86
CA MET A 23 -6.65 4.42 -5.87
C MET A 23 -7.84 4.53 -6.83
N GLU A 24 -8.44 3.40 -7.22
CA GLU A 24 -9.67 3.39 -8.00
C GLU A 24 -10.82 4.02 -7.23
N ASP A 25 -10.98 3.70 -5.95
CA ASP A 25 -12.01 4.30 -5.10
C ASP A 25 -11.83 5.80 -4.90
N LEU A 26 -10.60 6.30 -4.76
CA LEU A 26 -10.30 7.73 -4.66
C LEU A 26 -10.52 8.50 -5.97
N SER A 27 -10.49 7.80 -7.11
CA SER A 27 -10.86 8.38 -8.40
C SER A 27 -12.37 8.60 -8.54
N HIS A 28 -13.18 7.96 -7.68
CA HIS A 28 -14.63 8.08 -7.70
C HIS A 28 -15.06 9.49 -7.24
N PRO A 29 -15.96 10.18 -7.98
CA PRO A 29 -16.34 11.56 -7.68
C PRO A 29 -17.03 11.74 -6.32
N VAL A 30 -17.48 10.65 -5.67
CA VAL A 30 -18.06 10.65 -4.32
C VAL A 30 -16.99 10.70 -3.22
N ASN A 31 -15.83 10.08 -3.44
CA ASN A 31 -14.74 9.97 -2.46
C ASN A 31 -13.73 11.13 -2.56
N ASN A 32 -14.23 12.29 -3.01
CA ASN A 32 -13.42 13.49 -3.21
C ASN A 32 -13.07 14.17 -1.87
N LYS A 33 -12.30 15.27 -1.93
CA LYS A 33 -11.83 16.04 -0.76
C LYS A 33 -12.92 16.54 0.19
N ARG A 34 -14.20 16.51 -0.22
CA ARG A 34 -15.35 16.91 0.60
C ARG A 34 -15.92 15.76 1.42
N HIS A 35 -15.45 14.53 1.22
CA HIS A 35 -15.89 13.38 2.01
C HIS A 35 -15.38 13.54 3.46
N PRO A 36 -16.24 13.39 4.49
CA PRO A 36 -15.86 13.62 5.89
C PRO A 36 -14.64 12.82 6.34
N TYR A 37 -14.48 11.60 5.82
CA TYR A 37 -13.38 10.70 6.14
C TYR A 37 -12.21 10.77 5.15
N HIS A 38 -12.24 11.66 4.14
CA HIS A 38 -11.19 11.73 3.12
C HIS A 38 -9.79 11.88 3.73
N ARG A 39 -9.66 12.71 4.77
CA ARG A 39 -8.38 12.93 5.46
C ARG A 39 -7.88 11.65 6.13
N ASP A 40 -8.76 10.93 6.81
CA ASP A 40 -8.40 9.72 7.53
C ASP A 40 -8.04 8.59 6.55
N CYS A 41 -8.78 8.48 5.44
CA CYS A 41 -8.46 7.56 4.35
C CYS A 41 -7.09 7.85 3.72
N VAL A 42 -6.78 9.13 3.46
CA VAL A 42 -5.46 9.53 2.92
C VAL A 42 -4.35 9.24 3.93
N GLN A 43 -4.59 9.45 5.23
CA GLN A 43 -3.60 9.12 6.26
C GLN A 43 -3.34 7.62 6.33
N ALA A 44 -4.40 6.80 6.38
CA ALA A 44 -4.27 5.34 6.37
C ALA A 44 -3.53 4.83 5.13
N PHE A 45 -3.77 5.45 3.97
CA PHE A 45 -3.04 5.13 2.74
C PHE A 45 -1.54 5.45 2.86
N ASN A 46 -1.20 6.63 3.39
CA ASN A 46 0.21 7.01 3.60
C ASN A 46 0.91 6.05 4.57
N ASP A 47 0.23 5.64 5.65
CA ASP A 47 0.77 4.72 6.64
C ASP A 47 1.01 3.33 6.02
N LEU A 48 0.09 2.85 5.18
CA LEU A 48 0.23 1.59 4.43
C LEU A 48 1.41 1.64 3.46
N MET A 49 1.61 2.76 2.77
CA MET A 49 2.74 2.96 1.87
C MET A 49 4.08 3.00 2.63
N ALA A 50 4.14 3.67 3.78
CA ALA A 50 5.33 3.69 4.63
C ALA A 50 5.69 2.28 5.16
N HIS A 51 4.67 1.48 5.49
CA HIS A 51 4.86 0.08 5.88
C HIS A 51 5.41 -0.76 4.73
N ALA A 52 4.84 -0.61 3.52
CA ALA A 52 5.35 -1.28 2.32
C ALA A 52 6.82 -0.92 2.05
N ASP A 53 7.19 0.35 2.18
CA ASP A 53 8.58 0.78 2.01
C ASP A 53 9.51 0.18 3.07
N THR A 54 9.04 0.02 4.30
CA THR A 54 9.78 -0.67 5.36
C THR A 54 10.03 -2.14 5.00
N ILE A 55 9.02 -2.86 4.49
CA ILE A 55 9.19 -4.25 4.05
C ILE A 55 10.14 -4.34 2.86
N ARG A 56 10.03 -3.41 1.89
CA ARG A 56 10.94 -3.33 0.74
C ARG A 56 12.39 -3.10 1.18
N GLN A 57 12.62 -2.20 2.12
CA GLN A 57 13.96 -1.93 2.65
C GLN A 57 14.55 -3.15 3.37
N HIS A 58 13.75 -3.84 4.19
CA HIS A 58 14.19 -5.09 4.83
C HIS A 58 14.50 -6.19 3.80
N TRP A 59 13.69 -6.30 2.75
CA TRP A 59 13.93 -7.27 1.68
C TRP A 59 15.18 -6.93 0.84
N ALA A 60 15.40 -5.66 0.53
CA ALA A 60 16.56 -5.20 -0.24
C ALA A 60 17.88 -5.16 0.56
N SER A 61 17.80 -5.17 1.89
CA SER A 61 18.97 -5.19 2.78
C SER A 61 19.51 -6.60 3.04
N HIS A 62 18.90 -7.62 2.44
CA HIS A 62 19.26 -9.03 2.53
C HIS A 62 19.68 -9.57 1.16
#